data_AF-A0A1N7DSH7-F1
#
_entry.id   AF-A0A1N7DSH7-F1
#
_cell.length_a   1.000
_cell.length_b   1.000
_cell.length_c   1.000
_cell.angle_alpha   90.00
_cell.angle_beta   90.00
_cell.angle_gamma   90.00
#
_symmetry.space_group_name_H-M   'P 1'
#
loop_
_entity.id
_entity.type
_entity.pdbx_description
1 polymer ?
#
loop_
_entity_poly.entity_id
_entity_poly.type
_entity_poly.pdbx_seq_one_letter_code
_entity_poly.pdbx_strand_id
1 'polypeptide(L)'
;MQDPPTDSSPSGSVDGRWQWEGDGADLTERDTLKLAFPHVEAFNPADGLPDPPDEEDYDSEEEFNAAEDAYWEHHHSVVYKPEHSVGLLYLCHLGCALREALVVSGPARGQMWADDTADDGGFRPLHDDDGTPLGFARWYRRWLEAAEVSHGIHA
;
A
#
# COMPACT_ATOMS: atom_id res chain seq x y z
N MET A 1 7.85 17.73 -9.20
CA MET A 1 8.97 17.74 -8.25
C MET A 1 8.45 16.99 -7.05
N GLN A 2 8.75 15.69 -6.96
CA GLN A 2 8.31 14.82 -5.87
C GLN A 2 9.37 14.87 -4.79
N ASP A 3 8.94 15.04 -3.54
CA ASP A 3 9.82 14.90 -2.37
C ASP A 3 10.29 13.44 -2.26
N PRO A 4 11.53 13.20 -1.79
CA PRO A 4 11.96 11.84 -1.50
C PRO A 4 11.08 11.23 -0.39
N PRO A 5 10.74 9.93 -0.46
CA PRO A 5 9.96 9.27 0.58
C PRO A 5 10.68 9.40 1.92
N THR A 6 9.96 9.81 2.97
CA THR A 6 10.51 9.89 4.33
C THR A 6 10.70 8.48 4.87
N ASP A 7 11.94 8.19 5.25
CA ASP A 7 12.45 6.84 5.50
C ASP A 7 11.95 6.25 6.83
N SER A 8 11.36 5.06 6.79
CA SER A 8 11.12 4.22 7.97
C SER A 8 12.42 3.49 8.30
N SER A 9 13.10 3.86 9.40
CA SER A 9 14.38 3.25 9.79
C SER A 9 14.18 2.16 10.85
N PRO A 10 14.95 1.05 10.82
CA PRO A 10 14.90 0.06 11.89
C PRO A 10 15.66 0.58 13.11
N SER A 11 14.93 0.94 14.17
CA SER A 11 15.52 1.44 15.41
C SER A 11 15.16 0.55 16.60
N GLY A 12 16.14 -0.25 16.99
CA GLY A 12 16.22 -0.85 18.32
C GLY A 12 15.27 -2.02 18.59
N SER A 13 15.61 -2.76 19.65
CA SER A 13 14.81 -3.85 20.19
C SER A 13 14.00 -3.35 21.39
N VAL A 14 12.68 -3.28 21.27
CA VAL A 14 11.76 -3.06 22.39
C VAL A 14 11.17 -4.42 22.77
N ASP A 15 11.24 -4.80 24.05
CA ASP A 15 10.78 -6.10 24.58
C ASP A 15 11.35 -7.33 23.84
N GLY A 16 12.59 -7.24 23.37
CA GLY A 16 13.26 -8.30 22.62
C GLY A 16 12.82 -8.42 21.16
N ARG A 17 12.08 -7.44 20.62
CA ARG A 17 11.64 -7.38 19.22
C ARG A 17 12.16 -6.10 18.56
N TRP A 18 12.83 -6.24 17.42
CA TRP A 18 13.18 -5.11 16.56
C TRP A 18 11.93 -4.38 16.09
N GLN A 19 11.86 -3.06 16.24
CA GLN A 19 10.75 -2.24 15.74
C GLN A 19 11.25 -1.25 14.68
N TRP A 20 10.35 -0.87 13.79
CA TRP A 20 10.56 0.28 12.90
C TRP A 20 10.13 1.53 13.66
N GLU A 21 10.86 2.62 13.53
CA GLU A 21 10.38 3.93 13.95
C GLU A 21 10.38 4.88 12.74
N GLY A 22 9.44 5.81 12.72
CA GLY A 22 9.25 6.75 11.61
C GLY A 22 7.85 6.69 11.03
N ASP A 23 7.64 7.47 9.96
CA ASP A 23 6.38 7.44 9.21
C ASP A 23 6.19 6.06 8.59
N GLY A 24 5.00 5.50 8.72
CA GLY A 24 4.66 4.17 8.26
C GLY A 24 5.09 2.98 9.14
N ALA A 25 5.67 3.23 10.33
CA ALA A 25 6.12 2.17 11.25
C ALA A 25 4.98 1.24 11.73
N ASP A 26 3.75 1.75 11.75
CA ASP A 26 2.51 1.07 12.13
C ASP A 26 1.77 0.42 10.95
N LEU A 27 2.20 0.65 9.70
CA LEU A 27 1.54 0.09 8.51
C LEU A 27 1.63 -1.43 8.43
N THR A 28 2.70 -2.02 8.99
CA THR A 28 2.88 -3.48 8.95
C THR A 28 2.34 -4.12 10.23
N GLU A 29 1.21 -4.81 10.10
CA GLU A 29 0.64 -5.69 11.11
C GLU A 29 1.49 -6.97 11.27
N ARG A 30 2.53 -6.91 12.10
CA ARG A 30 3.61 -7.92 12.18
C ARG A 30 3.13 -9.34 12.48
N ASP A 31 2.08 -9.49 13.30
CA ASP A 31 1.57 -10.80 13.66
C ASP A 31 0.88 -11.51 12.48
N THR A 32 0.54 -10.76 11.43
CA THR A 32 -0.04 -11.28 10.19
C THR A 32 1.00 -11.73 9.16
N LEU A 33 2.30 -11.40 9.33
CA LEU A 33 3.35 -11.74 8.34
C LEU A 33 3.51 -13.23 8.09
N LYS A 34 3.08 -14.08 9.04
CA LYS A 34 3.09 -15.55 8.92
C LYS A 34 1.89 -16.09 8.11
N LEU A 35 0.86 -15.28 7.93
CA LEU A 35 -0.33 -15.64 7.16
C LEU A 35 -0.01 -15.47 5.68
N ALA A 36 -0.54 -16.37 4.85
CA ALA A 36 -0.28 -16.34 3.42
C ALA A 36 -1.08 -15.21 2.76
N PHE A 37 -0.39 -14.28 2.11
CA PHE A 37 -1.01 -13.39 1.14
C PHE A 37 -1.55 -14.24 -0.02
N PRO A 38 -2.87 -14.22 -0.29
CA PRO A 38 -3.49 -15.23 -1.16
C PRO A 38 -3.43 -14.89 -2.65
N HIS A 39 -3.06 -13.65 -3.00
CA HIS A 39 -3.15 -13.14 -4.37
C HIS A 39 -1.84 -13.33 -5.14
N VAL A 40 -1.99 -13.64 -6.43
CA VAL A 40 -0.90 -13.69 -7.43
C VAL A 40 -1.13 -12.75 -8.60
N GLU A 41 -2.32 -12.17 -8.69
CA GLU A 41 -2.76 -11.19 -9.68
C GLU A 41 -3.35 -9.98 -8.96
N ALA A 42 -3.46 -8.85 -9.66
CA ALA A 42 -4.05 -7.64 -9.10
C ALA A 42 -5.48 -7.89 -8.62
N PHE A 43 -5.86 -7.22 -7.53
CA PHE A 43 -7.22 -7.26 -7.00
C PHE A 43 -7.54 -5.91 -6.37
N ASN A 44 -8.79 -5.48 -6.48
CA ASN A 44 -9.24 -4.29 -5.79
C ASN A 44 -10.35 -4.66 -4.78
N PRO A 45 -10.16 -4.42 -3.47
CA PRO A 45 -11.22 -4.59 -2.48
C PRO A 45 -12.52 -3.84 -2.79
N ALA A 46 -12.42 -2.72 -3.52
CA ALA A 46 -13.57 -1.94 -3.95
C ALA A 46 -14.33 -2.59 -5.12
N ASP A 47 -13.78 -3.64 -5.76
CA ASP A 47 -14.46 -4.35 -6.84
C ASP A 47 -15.82 -4.88 -6.36
N GLY A 48 -16.89 -4.37 -6.98
CA GLY A 48 -18.27 -4.75 -6.65
C GLY A 48 -18.97 -3.87 -5.63
N LEU A 49 -18.33 -2.80 -5.15
CA LEU A 49 -19.03 -1.68 -4.51
C LEU A 49 -19.82 -0.89 -5.55
N PRO A 50 -20.95 -0.26 -5.17
CA PRO A 50 -21.63 0.69 -6.04
C PRO A 50 -20.73 1.90 -6.32
N ASP A 51 -21.04 2.67 -7.36
CA ASP A 51 -20.41 3.98 -7.56
C ASP A 51 -20.81 4.96 -6.43
N PRO A 52 -19.98 5.97 -6.13
CA PRO A 52 -20.35 7.03 -5.19
C PRO A 52 -21.67 7.71 -5.58
N PRO A 53 -22.48 8.17 -4.61
CA PRO A 53 -23.70 8.90 -4.91
C PRO A 53 -23.40 10.16 -5.74
N ASP A 54 -24.26 10.46 -6.72
CA ASP A 54 -24.21 11.71 -7.49
C ASP A 54 -25.11 12.75 -6.81
N GLU A 55 -24.64 14.00 -6.71
CA GLU A 55 -25.42 15.10 -6.13
C GLU A 55 -26.72 15.34 -6.90
N GLU A 56 -26.74 15.08 -8.22
CA GLU A 56 -27.92 15.24 -9.09
C GLU A 56 -29.08 14.27 -8.75
N ASP A 57 -28.81 13.19 -8.00
CA ASP A 57 -29.82 12.19 -7.63
C ASP A 57 -30.63 12.57 -6.37
N TYR A 58 -30.33 13.69 -5.71
CA TYR A 58 -30.93 14.08 -4.43
C TYR A 58 -31.64 15.43 -4.51
N ASP A 59 -32.77 15.55 -3.79
CA ASP A 59 -33.58 16.77 -3.75
C ASP A 59 -32.99 17.83 -2.79
N SER A 60 -31.99 17.47 -1.98
CA SER A 60 -31.33 18.37 -1.04
C SER A 60 -29.87 17.99 -0.72
N GLU A 61 -29.06 19.00 -0.38
CA GLU A 61 -27.67 18.84 0.07
C GLU A 61 -27.57 17.99 1.35
N GLU A 62 -28.56 18.06 2.25
CA GLU A 62 -28.57 17.27 3.49
C GLU A 62 -28.75 15.77 3.20
N GLU A 63 -29.62 15.41 2.25
CA GLU A 63 -29.82 14.02 1.83
C GLU A 63 -28.60 13.47 1.07
N PHE A 64 -28.00 14.28 0.19
CA PHE A 64 -26.77 13.93 -0.50
C PHE A 64 -25.62 13.67 0.48
N ASN A 65 -25.35 14.60 1.41
CA ASN A 65 -24.27 14.45 2.39
C ASN A 65 -24.47 13.20 3.27
N ALA A 66 -25.71 12.90 3.68
CA ALA A 66 -26.01 11.70 4.45
C ALA A 66 -25.77 10.41 3.65
N ALA A 67 -26.07 10.41 2.35
CA ALA A 67 -25.80 9.28 1.46
C ALA A 67 -24.30 9.12 1.19
N GLU A 68 -23.58 10.23 1.00
CA GLU A 68 -22.13 10.27 0.81
C GLU A 68 -21.39 9.73 2.04
N ASP A 69 -21.75 10.19 3.24
CA ASP A 69 -21.18 9.70 4.50
C ASP A 69 -21.40 8.18 4.66
N ALA A 70 -22.62 7.71 4.41
CA ALA A 70 -22.95 6.28 4.50
C ALA A 70 -22.18 5.45 3.46
N TYR A 71 -22.01 5.98 2.25
CA TYR A 71 -21.21 5.37 1.20
C TYR A 71 -19.74 5.23 1.61
N TRP A 72 -19.10 6.33 2.06
CA TRP A 72 -17.68 6.30 2.42
C TRP A 72 -17.40 5.48 3.68
N GLU A 73 -18.31 5.46 4.65
CA GLU A 73 -18.21 4.56 5.81
C GLU A 73 -18.24 3.09 5.35
N HIS A 74 -19.18 2.73 4.47
CA HIS A 74 -19.25 1.39 3.91
C HIS A 74 -18.00 1.04 3.09
N HIS A 75 -17.60 1.92 2.18
CA HIS A 75 -16.40 1.78 1.36
C HIS A 75 -15.17 1.53 2.24
N HIS A 76 -14.94 2.37 3.25
CA HIS A 76 -13.83 2.23 4.18
C HIS A 76 -13.86 0.87 4.89
N SER A 77 -15.03 0.44 5.36
CA SER A 77 -15.21 -0.84 6.06
C SER A 77 -14.90 -2.07 5.20
N VAL A 78 -14.95 -1.94 3.87
CA VAL A 78 -14.67 -3.00 2.90
C VAL A 78 -13.22 -2.95 2.42
N VAL A 79 -12.74 -1.75 2.07
CA VAL A 79 -11.41 -1.56 1.46
C VAL A 79 -10.28 -1.72 2.45
N TYR A 80 -10.43 -1.25 3.69
CA TYR A 80 -9.35 -1.25 4.69
C TYR A 80 -9.41 -2.44 5.66
N LYS A 81 -10.05 -3.53 5.25
CA LYS A 81 -10.04 -4.78 6.01
C LYS A 81 -8.61 -5.33 6.16
N PRO A 82 -8.14 -5.60 7.39
CA PRO A 82 -6.78 -6.11 7.62
C PRO A 82 -6.46 -7.40 6.86
N GLU A 83 -7.47 -8.19 6.52
CA GLU A 83 -7.31 -9.43 5.76
C GLU A 83 -6.71 -9.24 4.37
N HIS A 84 -6.87 -8.04 3.77
CA HIS A 84 -6.35 -7.75 2.43
C HIS A 84 -4.82 -7.59 2.40
N SER A 85 -4.20 -7.26 3.55
CA SER A 85 -2.77 -6.94 3.63
C SER A 85 -1.97 -7.98 4.44
N VAL A 86 -2.57 -9.11 4.81
CA VAL A 86 -1.85 -10.17 5.54
C VAL A 86 -0.66 -10.69 4.73
N GLY A 87 0.45 -10.97 5.41
CA GLY A 87 1.66 -11.47 4.74
C GLY A 87 2.45 -10.40 3.97
N LEU A 88 2.01 -9.14 3.96
CA LEU A 88 2.71 -8.01 3.37
C LEU A 88 3.58 -7.28 4.40
N LEU A 89 4.81 -6.95 4.00
CA LEU A 89 5.69 -6.05 4.74
C LEU A 89 5.78 -4.73 3.96
N TYR A 90 5.18 -3.66 4.48
CA TYR A 90 5.26 -2.33 3.89
C TYR A 90 6.66 -1.75 4.09
N LEU A 91 7.29 -1.30 3.00
CA LEU A 91 8.67 -0.83 2.99
C LEU A 91 8.79 0.68 2.76
N CYS A 92 7.81 1.28 2.10
CA CYS A 92 7.84 2.69 1.72
C CYS A 92 6.42 3.22 1.56
N HIS A 93 6.23 4.49 1.94
CA HIS A 93 5.08 5.28 1.52
C HIS A 93 5.54 6.26 0.43
N LEU A 94 4.75 6.41 -0.64
CA LEU A 94 5.07 7.29 -1.76
C LEU A 94 4.43 8.69 -1.60
N GLY A 95 3.84 8.97 -0.43
CA GLY A 95 2.93 10.09 -0.21
C GLY A 95 1.49 9.73 -0.58
N CYS A 96 0.53 10.57 -0.20
CA CYS A 96 -0.91 10.35 -0.45
C CYS A 96 -1.43 8.96 -0.05
N ALA A 97 -0.83 8.34 0.99
CA ALA A 97 -1.13 6.98 1.43
C ALA A 97 -0.94 5.86 0.38
N LEU A 98 -0.22 6.13 -0.73
CA LEU A 98 0.26 5.11 -1.66
C LEU A 98 1.46 4.39 -1.06
N ARG A 99 1.53 3.06 -1.20
CA ARG A 99 2.53 2.26 -0.49
C ARG A 99 3.05 1.14 -1.37
N GLU A 100 4.28 0.72 -1.08
CA GLU A 100 4.88 -0.48 -1.67
C GLU A 100 5.23 -1.50 -0.59
N ALA A 101 4.88 -2.75 -0.85
CA ALA A 101 5.02 -3.85 0.10
C ALA A 101 5.70 -5.06 -0.52
N LEU A 102 6.48 -5.76 0.30
CA LEU A 102 7.06 -7.05 -0.02
C LEU A 102 6.13 -8.18 0.46
N VAL A 103 5.83 -9.14 -0.42
CA VAL A 103 5.14 -10.37 -0.01
C VAL A 103 6.12 -11.27 0.76
N VAL A 104 5.90 -11.44 2.06
CA VAL A 104 6.74 -12.26 2.95
C VAL A 104 6.28 -13.72 2.98
N SER A 105 4.97 -13.94 2.93
CA SER A 105 4.32 -15.25 3.03
C SER A 105 3.23 -15.40 1.98
N GLY A 106 3.14 -16.58 1.36
CA GLY A 106 2.14 -16.88 0.32
C GLY A 106 2.75 -17.22 -1.05
N PRO A 107 1.92 -17.48 -2.06
CA PRO A 107 2.39 -17.91 -3.39
C PRO A 107 3.24 -16.86 -4.13
N ALA A 108 2.99 -15.57 -3.90
CA ALA A 108 3.75 -14.47 -4.49
C ALA A 108 5.00 -14.06 -3.68
N ARG A 109 5.44 -14.89 -2.72
CA ARG A 109 6.57 -14.57 -1.82
C ARG A 109 7.81 -14.07 -2.57
N GLY A 110 8.37 -12.97 -2.09
CA GLY A 110 9.56 -12.32 -2.65
C GLY A 110 9.27 -11.27 -3.73
N GLN A 111 8.01 -11.15 -4.17
CA GLN A 111 7.58 -10.14 -5.13
C GLN A 111 7.16 -8.84 -4.41
N MET A 112 7.39 -7.73 -5.08
CA MET A 112 6.95 -6.40 -4.68
C MET A 112 5.57 -6.08 -5.23
N TRP A 113 4.74 -5.46 -4.41
CA TRP A 113 3.36 -5.09 -4.71
C TRP A 113 3.12 -3.63 -4.36
N ALA A 114 2.27 -2.97 -5.13
CA ALA A 114 1.71 -1.68 -4.78
C ALA A 114 0.39 -1.87 -4.03
N ASP A 115 0.17 -1.04 -3.04
CA ASP A 115 -1.11 -0.78 -2.38
C ASP A 115 -1.52 0.65 -2.77
N ASP A 116 -2.38 0.71 -3.79
CA ASP A 116 -2.93 1.93 -4.37
C ASP A 116 -4.39 2.13 -3.91
N THR A 117 -4.80 1.52 -2.77
CA THR A 117 -6.17 1.61 -2.24
C THR A 117 -6.63 3.03 -1.90
N ALA A 118 -5.68 3.93 -1.65
CA ALA A 118 -5.96 5.35 -1.41
C ALA A 118 -6.48 6.10 -2.66
N ASP A 119 -6.15 5.62 -3.86
CA ASP A 119 -6.56 6.18 -5.16
C ASP A 119 -7.48 5.20 -5.93
N ASP A 120 -8.19 4.33 -5.21
CA ASP A 120 -9.08 3.30 -5.75
C ASP A 120 -8.40 2.30 -6.73
N GLY A 121 -7.06 2.22 -6.73
CA GLY A 121 -6.28 1.35 -7.60
C GLY A 121 -6.11 -0.08 -7.10
N GLY A 122 -6.50 -0.35 -5.84
CA GLY A 122 -6.37 -1.66 -5.21
C GLY A 122 -4.93 -2.11 -5.00
N PHE A 123 -4.71 -3.42 -5.02
CA PHE A 123 -3.39 -4.03 -4.89
C PHE A 123 -2.95 -4.64 -6.21
N ARG A 124 -1.68 -4.41 -6.59
CA ARG A 124 -1.13 -4.98 -7.84
C ARG A 124 0.34 -5.39 -7.71
N PRO A 125 0.77 -6.46 -8.40
CA PRO A 125 2.18 -6.77 -8.51
C PRO A 125 2.91 -5.66 -9.27
N LEU A 126 4.07 -5.26 -8.75
CA LEU A 126 5.00 -4.41 -9.47
C LEU A 126 5.72 -5.27 -10.51
N HIS A 127 5.88 -4.71 -11.71
CA HIS A 127 6.60 -5.36 -12.79
C HIS A 127 7.82 -4.53 -13.16
N ASP A 128 8.80 -5.22 -13.72
CA ASP A 128 9.93 -4.59 -14.34
C ASP A 128 9.65 -4.18 -15.79
N ASP A 129 10.60 -3.50 -16.42
CA ASP A 129 10.49 -2.96 -17.78
C ASP A 129 10.33 -4.07 -18.82
N ASP A 130 10.81 -5.28 -18.48
CA ASP A 130 10.65 -6.51 -19.26
C ASP A 130 9.33 -7.25 -18.97
N GLY A 131 8.48 -6.71 -18.10
CA GLY A 131 7.20 -7.30 -17.69
C GLY A 131 7.31 -8.44 -16.68
N THR A 132 8.50 -8.75 -16.15
CA THR A 132 8.65 -9.75 -15.09
C THR A 132 8.23 -9.19 -13.73
N PRO A 133 7.64 -9.99 -12.82
CA PRO A 133 7.34 -9.55 -11.47
C PRO A 133 8.61 -9.06 -10.75
N LEU A 134 8.53 -7.87 -10.18
CA LEU A 134 9.66 -7.20 -9.54
C LEU A 134 9.93 -7.83 -8.18
N GLY A 135 11.17 -8.29 -7.97
CA GLY A 135 11.62 -8.78 -6.66
C GLY A 135 12.31 -7.69 -5.84
N PHE A 136 12.39 -7.88 -4.51
CA PHE A 136 12.97 -6.92 -3.57
C PHE A 136 14.36 -6.39 -3.98
N ALA A 137 15.28 -7.28 -4.39
CA ALA A 137 16.65 -6.86 -4.71
C ALA A 137 16.73 -5.90 -5.91
N ARG A 138 15.87 -6.09 -6.92
CA ARG A 138 15.82 -5.23 -8.11
C ARG A 138 15.11 -3.92 -7.79
N TRP A 139 14.01 -4.00 -7.04
CA TRP A 139 13.31 -2.84 -6.50
C TRP A 139 14.23 -1.92 -5.68
N TYR A 140 14.94 -2.48 -4.70
CA TYR A 140 15.81 -1.70 -3.81
C TYR A 140 16.94 -1.01 -4.56
N ARG A 141 17.55 -1.70 -5.55
CA ARG A 141 18.59 -1.10 -6.40
C ARG A 141 18.05 0.07 -7.21
N ARG A 142 16.87 -0.06 -7.82
CA ARG A 142 16.21 1.03 -8.56
C ARG A 142 15.94 2.23 -7.66
N TRP A 143 15.40 1.98 -6.48
CA TRP A 143 15.17 3.02 -5.48
C TRP A 143 16.48 3.72 -5.10
N LEU A 144 17.53 2.95 -4.82
CA LEU A 144 18.84 3.50 -4.44
C LEU A 144 19.47 4.33 -5.56
N GLU A 145 19.45 3.82 -6.80
CA GLU A 145 19.93 4.53 -7.99
C GLU A 145 19.16 5.85 -8.20
N ALA A 146 17.83 5.84 -8.02
CA ALA A 146 17.02 7.05 -8.11
C ALA A 146 17.34 8.07 -7.00
N ALA A 147 17.57 7.60 -5.78
CA ALA A 147 17.96 8.44 -4.65
C ALA A 147 19.35 9.06 -4.83
N GLU A 148 20.31 8.30 -5.35
CA GLU A 148 21.66 8.77 -5.69
C GLU A 148 21.59 9.90 -6.74
N VAL A 149 20.83 9.68 -7.82
CA VAL A 149 20.62 10.68 -8.88
C VAL A 149 19.96 11.95 -8.35
N SER A 150 18.93 11.84 -7.51
CA SER A 150 18.22 13.01 -6.98
C SER A 150 19.09 13.86 -6.04
N HIS A 151 20.12 13.27 -5.44
CA HIS A 151 21.07 13.95 -4.54
C HIS A 151 22.42 14.27 -5.20
N GLY A 152 22.55 14.05 -6.51
CA GLY A 152 23.79 14.33 -7.25
C GLY A 152 24.98 13.46 -6.82
N ILE A 153 24.71 12.32 -6.19
CA ILE A 153 25.72 11.31 -5.88
C ILE A 153 25.83 10.44 -7.13
N HIS A 154 26.95 10.51 -7.82
CA HIS A 154 27.25 9.64 -8.95
C HIS A 154 28.36 8.67 -8.53
N ALA A 155 28.13 7.38 -8.75
CA ALA A 155 29.17 6.35 -8.67
C ALA A 155 30.14 6.41 -9.86
#